data_AF-A0AAV9UL66-F1
#
_entry.id   AF-A0AAV9UL66-F1
#
_cell.length_a   1.000
_cell.length_b   1.000
_cell.length_c   1.000
_cell.angle_alpha   90.00
_cell.angle_beta   90.00
_cell.angle_gamma   90.00
#
_symmetry.space_group_name_H-M   'P 1'
#
loop_
_entity.id
_entity.type
_entity.pdbx_description
1 polymer ?
#
loop_
_entity_poly.entity_id
_entity_poly.type
_entity_poly.pdbx_seq_one_letter_code
_entity_poly.pdbx_strand_id
1 'polypeptide(L)'
;MPLPWETLLPFAIVVAMFGITGAGMSTSAYVNNGYKPKRWALDVWDNQMMRRDERLTNAWRGQTDAPRAPKGYEVTSRWRLEKKIL
;
A
#
# COMPACT_ATOMS: atom_id res chain seq x y z
N MET A 1 -3.02 4.47 -49.26
CA MET A 1 -4.27 4.01 -48.62
C MET A 1 -4.22 4.41 -47.16
N PRO A 2 -5.15 5.25 -46.67
CA PRO A 2 -5.20 5.63 -45.25
C PRO A 2 -5.44 4.39 -44.39
N LEU A 3 -4.88 4.38 -43.17
CA LEU A 3 -5.03 3.28 -42.22
C LEU A 3 -6.52 3.03 -41.90
N PRO A 4 -7.00 1.77 -41.93
CA PRO A 4 -8.37 1.44 -41.55
C PRO A 4 -8.54 1.54 -40.03
N TRP A 5 -8.94 2.71 -39.55
CA TRP A 5 -9.04 3.07 -38.13
C TRP A 5 -10.04 2.18 -37.36
N GLU A 6 -11.02 1.59 -38.04
CA GLU A 6 -11.97 0.63 -37.48
C GLU A 6 -11.26 -0.60 -36.90
N THR A 7 -10.11 -0.99 -37.49
CA THR A 7 -9.28 -2.10 -36.98
C THR A 7 -8.58 -1.75 -35.67
N LEU A 8 -8.46 -0.46 -35.33
CA LEU A 8 -7.86 0.02 -34.09
C LEU A 8 -8.86 0.12 -32.93
N LEU A 9 -10.18 0.10 -33.21
CA LEU A 9 -11.22 0.20 -32.18
C LEU A 9 -11.11 -0.89 -31.10
N PRO A 10 -10.91 -2.19 -31.44
CA PRO A 10 -10.74 -3.22 -30.42
C PRO A 10 -9.52 -2.95 -29.54
N PHE A 11 -8.40 -2.51 -30.14
CA PHE A 11 -7.19 -2.18 -29.39
C PHE A 11 -7.39 -0.95 -28.49
N ALA A 12 -8.11 0.07 -28.96
CA ALA A 12 -8.43 1.25 -28.17
C ALA A 12 -9.30 0.89 -26.95
N ILE A 13 -10.29 0.01 -27.12
CA ILE A 13 -11.12 -0.49 -26.01
C ILE A 13 -10.25 -1.25 -25.01
N VAL A 14 -9.38 -2.15 -25.48
CA VAL A 14 -8.47 -2.91 -24.61
C VAL A 14 -7.56 -1.96 -23.81
N VAL A 15 -6.91 -1.00 -24.47
CA VAL A 15 -6.05 0.00 -23.80
C VAL A 15 -6.84 0.82 -22.79
N ALA A 16 -8.06 1.26 -23.14
CA ALA A 16 -8.90 2.02 -22.23
C ALA A 16 -9.28 1.20 -20.99
N MET A 17 -9.69 -0.05 -21.15
CA MET A 17 -10.05 -0.93 -20.04
C MET A 17 -8.84 -1.19 -19.14
N PHE A 18 -7.68 -1.55 -19.70
CA PHE A 18 -6.45 -1.72 -18.90
C PHE A 18 -6.01 -0.41 -18.23
N GLY A 19 -6.17 0.73 -18.89
CA GLY A 19 -5.87 2.04 -18.34
C GLY A 19 -6.75 2.38 -17.13
N ILE A 20 -8.07 2.19 -17.25
CA ILE A 20 -9.03 2.42 -16.17
C ILE A 20 -8.76 1.48 -15.00
N THR A 21 -8.56 0.19 -15.26
CA THR A 21 -8.27 -0.79 -14.20
C THR A 21 -6.94 -0.50 -13.51
N GLY A 22 -5.88 -0.20 -14.26
CA GLY A 22 -4.57 0.15 -13.72
C GLY A 22 -4.61 1.42 -12.87
N ALA A 23 -5.25 2.47 -13.36
CA ALA A 23 -5.46 3.70 -12.61
C ALA A 23 -6.30 3.45 -11.35
N GLY A 24 -7.40 2.71 -11.44
CA GLY A 24 -8.28 2.38 -10.31
C GLY A 24 -7.58 1.56 -9.23
N MET A 25 -6.73 0.59 -9.59
CA MET A 25 -5.93 -0.16 -8.62
C MET A 25 -4.85 0.71 -7.97
N SER A 26 -4.20 1.59 -8.73
CA SER A 26 -3.17 2.49 -8.20
C SER A 26 -3.76 3.50 -7.22
N THR A 27 -4.89 4.13 -7.58
CA THR A 27 -5.54 5.15 -6.75
C THR A 27 -6.13 4.54 -5.48
N SER A 28 -6.79 3.38 -5.56
CA SER A 28 -7.29 2.69 -4.36
C SER A 28 -6.16 2.31 -3.41
N ALA A 29 -5.04 1.79 -3.91
CA ALA A 29 -3.87 1.49 -3.09
C ALA A 29 -3.24 2.76 -2.48
N TYR A 30 -3.26 3.87 -3.19
CA TYR A 30 -2.74 5.16 -2.71
C TYR A 30 -3.59 5.73 -1.57
N VAL A 31 -4.93 5.71 -1.72
CA VAL A 31 -5.87 6.16 -0.68
C VAL A 31 -5.77 5.28 0.56
N ASN A 32 -5.73 3.95 0.40
CA ASN A 32 -5.58 3.02 1.51
C ASN A 32 -4.26 3.17 2.28
N ASN A 33 -3.22 3.71 1.64
CA ASN A 33 -1.93 4.00 2.28
C ASN A 33 -1.86 5.41 2.88
N GLY A 34 -2.99 6.11 3.03
CA GLY A 34 -3.02 7.46 3.60
C GLY A 34 -2.37 8.49 2.68
N TYR A 35 -2.68 8.41 1.37
CA TYR A 35 -2.14 9.30 0.34
C TYR A 35 -0.61 9.23 0.20
N LYS A 36 -0.06 8.04 0.42
CA LYS A 36 1.35 7.73 0.21
C LYS A 36 1.51 6.62 -0.83
N PRO A 37 2.58 6.65 -1.64
CA PRO A 37 2.84 5.60 -2.61
C PRO A 37 3.01 4.25 -1.90
N LYS A 38 2.54 3.18 -2.56
CA LYS A 38 2.73 1.81 -2.08
C LYS A 38 4.24 1.50 -2.05
N ARG A 39 4.72 0.92 -0.96
CA ARG A 39 6.10 0.43 -0.86
C ARG A 39 6.20 -0.98 -1.47
N TRP A 40 7.28 -1.25 -2.17
CA TRP A 40 7.59 -2.52 -2.82
C TRP A 40 8.89 -3.09 -2.24
N ALA A 41 9.12 -4.40 -2.40
CA ALA A 41 10.35 -5.07 -1.94
C ALA A 41 10.66 -4.83 -0.44
N LEU A 42 9.64 -4.92 0.41
CA LEU A 42 9.77 -4.76 1.86
C LEU A 42 10.51 -5.96 2.47
N ASP A 43 11.61 -5.68 3.16
CA ASP A 43 12.36 -6.69 3.89
C ASP A 43 11.77 -6.95 5.29
N VAL A 44 12.42 -7.83 6.06
CA VAL A 44 11.96 -8.16 7.42
C VAL A 44 12.03 -6.94 8.34
N TRP A 45 13.06 -6.10 8.18
CA TRP A 45 13.25 -4.89 8.96
C TRP A 45 12.14 -3.87 8.71
N ASP A 46 11.86 -3.56 7.45
CA ASP A 46 10.81 -2.66 7.01
C ASP A 46 9.45 -3.09 7.55
N ASN A 47 9.14 -4.39 7.49
CA ASN A 47 7.90 -4.92 8.04
C ASN A 47 7.80 -4.74 9.56
N GLN A 48 8.92 -4.85 10.29
CA GLN A 48 8.95 -4.57 11.73
C GLN A 48 8.80 -3.07 12.03
N MET A 49 9.48 -2.22 11.25
CA MET A 49 9.38 -0.75 11.40
C MET A 49 7.99 -0.24 11.08
N MET A 50 7.33 -0.77 10.05
CA MET A 50 5.94 -0.42 9.75
C MET A 50 4.99 -0.74 10.92
N ARG A 51 5.15 -1.90 11.57
CA ARG A 51 4.35 -2.26 12.75
C ARG A 51 4.67 -1.40 13.96
N ARG A 52 5.93 -0.96 14.08
CA ARG A 52 6.31 0.04 15.09
C ARG A 52 5.59 1.37 14.83
N ASP A 53 5.61 1.85 13.59
CA ASP A 53 5.00 3.13 13.22
C ASP A 53 3.47 3.09 13.35
N GLU A 54 2.84 1.95 13.02
CA GLU A 54 1.42 1.70 13.29
C GLU A 54 1.11 1.82 14.78
N ARG A 55 1.94 1.26 15.67
CA ARG A 55 1.76 1.40 17.13
C ARG A 55 1.97 2.83 17.62
N LEU A 56 2.83 3.62 16.95
CA LEU A 56 3.07 5.01 17.31
C LEU A 56 1.96 5.95 16.85
N THR A 57 1.31 5.64 15.72
CA THR A 57 0.40 6.58 15.04
C THR A 57 -1.05 6.09 14.96
N ASN A 58 -1.32 4.83 15.32
CA ASN A 58 -2.58 4.12 15.10
C ASN A 58 -3.06 4.12 13.63
N ALA A 59 -2.14 4.32 12.68
CA ALA A 59 -2.41 4.30 11.25
C ALA A 59 -1.41 3.38 10.55
N TRP A 60 -1.88 2.52 9.64
CA TRP A 60 -1.06 1.52 8.92
C TRP A 60 0.18 2.11 8.22
N ARG A 61 0.12 3.39 7.81
CA ARG A 61 1.19 4.15 7.14
C ARG A 61 1.45 5.52 7.77
N GLY A 62 1.02 5.69 9.02
CA GLY A 62 1.26 6.93 9.75
C GLY A 62 2.75 7.17 9.95
N GLN A 63 3.16 8.43 9.86
CA GLN A 63 4.49 8.87 10.26
C GLN A 63 4.32 9.97 11.29
N THR A 64 5.22 9.98 12.27
CA THR A 64 5.26 11.02 13.30
C THR A 64 6.70 11.42 13.52
N ASP A 65 6.92 12.72 13.64
CA ASP A 65 8.18 13.39 13.95
C ASP A 65 8.26 13.81 15.43
N ALA A 66 7.27 13.42 16.23
CA ALA A 66 7.20 13.79 17.64
C ALA A 66 8.43 13.26 18.41
N PRO A 67 9.13 14.10 19.18
CA PRO A 67 10.34 13.70 19.91
C PRO A 67 10.03 12.77 21.10
N ARG A 68 8.78 12.77 21.59
CA ARG A 68 8.31 11.88 22.65
C ARG A 68 7.18 11.01 22.13
N ALA A 69 7.25 9.72 22.44
CA ALA A 69 6.22 8.75 22.08
C ALA A 69 4.89 9.08 22.78
N PRO A 70 3.74 8.73 22.17
CA PRO A 70 2.44 8.96 22.79
C PRO A 70 2.29 8.13 24.07
N LYS A 71 1.50 8.65 25.01
CA LYS A 71 1.20 7.96 26.27
C LYS A 71 0.56 6.60 25.99
N GLY A 72 1.06 5.56 26.65
CA GLY A 72 0.58 4.18 26.47
C GLY A 72 1.35 3.38 25.41
N TYR A 73 2.23 4.00 24.61
CA TYR A 73 3.10 3.25 23.69
C TYR A 73 3.96 2.20 24.44
N GLU A 74 4.36 2.51 25.67
CA GLU A 74 5.12 1.65 26.59
C GLU A 74 4.49 0.27 26.82
N VAL A 75 3.16 0.19 26.81
CA VAL A 75 2.41 -1.05 27.09
C VAL A 75 1.86 -1.72 25.82
N THR A 76 2.11 -1.14 24.63
CA THR A 76 1.56 -1.63 23.36
C THR A 76 2.40 -2.73 22.70
N SER A 77 3.47 -3.20 23.33
CA SER A 77 4.33 -4.26 22.78
C SER A 77 3.53 -5.55 22.59
N ARG A 78 3.50 -6.08 21.37
CA ARG A 78 2.79 -7.32 21.02
C ARG A 78 3.79 -8.42 20.69
N TRP A 79 3.75 -9.51 21.46
CA TRP A 79 4.42 -10.75 21.10
C TRP A 79 3.48 -11.61 20.26
N ARG A 80 3.96 -12.08 19.12
CA ARG A 80 3.19 -12.99 18.26
C ARG A 80 3.33 -14.41 18.83
N LEU A 81 2.20 -15.04 19.12
CA LEU A 81 2.14 -16.46 19.44
C LEU A 81 1.92 -17.22 18.13
N GLU A 82 2.82 -18.15 17.84
CA GLU A 82 2.70 -19.02 16.67
C GLU A 82 2.21 -20.40 17.11
N LYS A 83 1.42 -21.05 16.24
CA LYS A 83 0.94 -22.41 16.50
C LYS A 83 2.13 -23.37 16.35
N LYS A 84 2.18 -24.40 17.20
CA LYS A 84 3.16 -25.49 17.05
C LYS A 84 3.04 -26.11 15.66
N ILE A 85 4.13 -26.10 14.91
CA ILE A 85 4.26 -26.80 13.63
C ILE A 85 4.56 -28.27 13.97
N LEU A 86 3.72 -29.19 13.50
CA LEU A 86 3.86 -30.64 13.67
C LEU A 86 4.49 -31.26 12.43
#